data_AF-A0A368TGV3-F1
#
_entry.id   AF-A0A368TGV3-F1
#
_cell.length_a   1.000
_cell.length_b   1.000
_cell.length_c   1.000
_cell.angle_alpha   90.00
_cell.angle_beta   90.00
_cell.angle_gamma   90.00
#
_symmetry.space_group_name_H-M   'P 1'
#
loop_
_entity.id
_entity.type
_entity.pdbx_description
1 polymer ?
#
loop_
_entity_poly.entity_id
_entity_poly.type
_entity_poly.pdbx_seq_one_letter_code
_entity_poly.pdbx_strand_id
1 'polypeptide(L)'
;MENWLKIKIFTRDNYTCQKCGYVYNQNDGYIGKYIECDHIIPIALDGAELDPKNLQTLCVKCHKEKTKEDVNKIAEKRREEKERLEAIELEKKRQRYAQYWESLA
;
A
#
# COMPACT_ATOMS: atom_id res chain seq x y z
N MET A 1 3.67 10.59 -6.67
CA MET A 1 2.72 10.60 -7.81
C MET A 1 2.65 11.97 -8.48
N GLU A 2 2.85 11.99 -9.79
CA GLU A 2 2.84 13.22 -10.60
C GLU A 2 1.43 13.77 -10.82
N ASN A 3 1.30 15.10 -10.93
CA ASN A 3 -0.01 15.77 -10.97
C ASN A 3 -0.85 15.40 -12.22
N TRP A 4 -0.20 15.20 -13.38
CA TRP A 4 -0.91 14.79 -14.60
C TRP A 4 -1.53 13.39 -14.47
N LEU A 5 -0.90 12.49 -13.71
CA LEU A 5 -1.41 11.14 -13.50
C LEU A 5 -2.67 11.18 -12.64
N LYS A 6 -2.70 12.01 -11.58
CA LYS A 6 -3.92 12.22 -10.77
C LYS A 6 -5.09 12.67 -11.64
N ILE A 7 -4.87 13.68 -12.49
CA ILE A 7 -5.90 14.21 -13.39
C ILE A 7 -6.38 13.13 -14.37
N LYS A 8 -5.47 12.32 -14.92
CA LYS A 8 -5.81 11.18 -15.79
C LYS A 8 -6.72 10.17 -15.09
N ILE A 9 -6.43 9.83 -13.83
CA ILE A 9 -7.23 8.88 -13.05
C ILE A 9 -8.59 9.48 -12.69
N PHE A 10 -8.64 10.75 -12.25
CA PHE A 10 -9.91 11.44 -11.99
C PHE A 10 -10.79 11.49 -13.25
N THR A 11 -10.20 11.77 -14.40
CA THR A 11 -10.94 11.80 -15.68
C THR A 11 -11.45 10.41 -16.07
N ARG A 12 -10.61 9.38 -15.95
CA ARG A 12 -10.98 7.97 -16.20
C ARG A 12 -12.19 7.56 -15.35
N ASP A 13 -12.18 7.94 -14.09
CA ASP A 13 -13.19 7.60 -13.10
C ASP A 13 -14.40 8.55 -13.13
N ASN A 14 -14.46 9.47 -14.11
CA ASN A 14 -15.48 10.51 -14.22
C ASN A 14 -15.69 11.28 -12.90
N TYR A 15 -14.59 11.63 -12.23
CA TYR A 15 -14.58 12.33 -10.93
C TYR A 15 -15.42 11.63 -9.85
N THR A 16 -15.60 10.32 -9.97
CA THR A 16 -16.48 9.52 -9.12
C THR A 16 -15.65 8.60 -8.23
N CYS A 17 -15.97 8.59 -6.93
CA CYS A 17 -15.40 7.67 -5.97
C CYS A 17 -15.72 6.22 -6.36
N GLN A 18 -14.67 5.44 -6.61
CA GLN A 18 -14.79 4.05 -7.06
C GLN A 18 -15.26 3.09 -5.95
N LYS A 19 -15.24 3.52 -4.68
CA LYS A 19 -15.74 2.72 -3.55
C LYS A 19 -17.23 2.92 -3.27
N CYS A 20 -17.72 4.17 -3.32
CA CYS A 20 -19.07 4.49 -2.86
C CYS A 20 -19.96 5.24 -3.86
N GLY A 21 -19.43 5.61 -5.03
CA GLY A 21 -20.19 6.32 -6.07
C GLY A 21 -20.38 7.83 -5.83
N TYR A 22 -19.76 8.42 -4.81
CA TYR A 22 -19.77 9.88 -4.63
C TYR A 22 -19.16 10.57 -5.86
N VAL A 23 -19.92 11.47 -6.49
CA VAL A 23 -19.48 12.26 -7.65
C VAL A 23 -19.07 13.65 -7.17
N TYR A 24 -17.83 14.05 -7.46
CA TYR A 24 -17.37 15.42 -7.21
C TYR A 24 -17.94 16.36 -8.26
N ASN A 25 -18.57 17.46 -7.83
CA ASN A 25 -18.98 18.53 -8.71
C ASN A 25 -17.82 19.50 -8.89
N GLN A 26 -17.40 19.72 -10.14
CA GLN A 26 -16.24 20.56 -10.47
C GLN A 26 -16.40 22.03 -10.03
N ASN A 27 -17.62 22.46 -9.69
CA ASN A 27 -17.90 23.78 -9.14
C ASN A 27 -17.69 23.89 -7.61
N ASP A 28 -17.43 22.77 -6.90
CA ASP A 28 -17.35 22.73 -5.43
C ASP A 28 -16.01 23.31 -4.88
N GLY A 29 -15.16 23.85 -5.75
CA GLY A 29 -13.88 24.47 -5.39
C GLY A 29 -12.71 23.48 -5.43
N TYR A 30 -11.75 23.60 -4.51
CA TYR A 30 -10.52 22.79 -4.55
C TYR A 30 -10.80 21.28 -4.44
N ILE A 31 -10.55 20.56 -5.54
CA ILE A 31 -10.82 19.12 -5.72
C ILE A 31 -10.30 18.22 -4.60
N GLY A 32 -9.10 18.50 -4.05
CA GLY A 32 -8.47 17.72 -2.98
C GLY A 32 -9.22 17.75 -1.65
N LYS A 33 -10.22 18.63 -1.47
CA LYS A 33 -11.13 18.58 -0.31
C LYS A 33 -12.18 17.48 -0.42
N TYR A 34 -12.40 16.94 -1.62
CA TYR A 34 -13.53 16.06 -1.91
C TYR A 34 -13.08 14.68 -2.36
N ILE A 35 -12.10 14.61 -3.25
CA ILE A 35 -11.57 13.36 -3.79
C ILE A 35 -10.04 13.35 -3.83
N GLU A 36 -9.47 12.16 -3.75
CA GLU A 36 -8.04 11.88 -3.82
C GLU A 36 -7.77 10.71 -4.77
N CYS A 37 -6.57 10.70 -5.37
CA CYS A 37 -6.09 9.59 -6.17
C CYS A 37 -5.28 8.66 -5.27
N ASP A 38 -5.76 7.42 -5.13
CA ASP A 38 -5.27 6.45 -4.15
C ASP A 38 -4.83 5.15 -4.81
N HIS A 39 -3.88 4.45 -4.19
CA HIS A 39 -3.43 3.15 -4.65
C HIS A 39 -4.35 2.04 -4.17
N ILE A 40 -4.89 1.19 -5.07
CA ILE A 40 -5.73 0.03 -4.70
C ILE A 40 -4.96 -0.90 -3.75
N ILE A 41 -3.74 -1.26 -4.12
CA ILE A 41 -2.77 -1.96 -3.28
C ILE A 41 -1.72 -0.93 -2.82
N PRO A 42 -1.50 -0.75 -1.50
CA PRO A 42 -0.47 0.16 -0.99
C PRO A 42 0.93 -0.18 -1.52
N ILE A 43 1.75 0.85 -1.77
CA ILE A 43 3.15 0.67 -2.22
C ILE A 43 3.95 -0.19 -1.23
N ALA A 44 3.73 0.01 0.08
CA ALA A 44 4.37 -0.79 1.13
C ALA A 44 3.98 -2.28 1.13
N LEU A 45 2.93 -2.64 0.38
CA LEU A 45 2.47 -4.01 0.15
C LEU A 45 2.74 -4.45 -1.30
N ASP A 46 3.78 -3.91 -1.93
CA ASP A 46 4.20 -4.21 -3.32
C ASP A 46 3.22 -3.73 -4.39
N GLY A 47 2.36 -2.77 -4.06
CA GLY A 47 1.49 -2.11 -5.04
C GLY A 47 2.28 -1.27 -6.05
N ALA A 48 1.96 -1.41 -7.34
CA ALA A 48 2.59 -0.63 -8.40
C ALA A 48 2.29 0.87 -8.23
N GLU A 49 3.32 1.70 -8.14
CA GLU A 49 3.17 3.13 -7.82
C GLU A 49 2.49 3.94 -8.94
N LEU A 50 2.81 3.62 -10.19
CA LEU A 50 2.41 4.42 -11.36
C LEU A 50 1.48 3.69 -12.32
N ASP A 51 1.18 2.40 -12.09
CA ASP A 51 0.27 1.64 -12.95
C ASP A 51 -1.16 2.16 -12.73
N PRO A 52 -1.84 2.71 -13.76
CA PRO A 52 -3.23 3.14 -13.65
C PRO A 52 -4.17 2.04 -13.13
N LYS A 53 -3.87 0.76 -13.38
CA LYS A 53 -4.67 -0.36 -12.85
C LYS A 53 -4.61 -0.48 -11.33
N ASN A 54 -3.57 0.05 -10.69
CA ASN A 54 -3.45 0.11 -9.24
C ASN A 54 -3.88 1.48 -8.69
N LEU A 55 -4.44 2.39 -9.50
CA LEU A 55 -4.88 3.71 -9.06
C LEU A 55 -6.41 3.82 -9.15
N GLN A 56 -7.00 4.53 -8.20
CA GLN A 56 -8.44 4.79 -8.14
C GLN A 56 -8.74 6.16 -7.54
N THR A 57 -9.88 6.72 -7.92
CA THR A 57 -10.45 7.92 -7.31
C THR A 57 -11.25 7.52 -6.07
N LEU A 58 -10.94 8.10 -4.91
CA LEU A 58 -11.71 7.93 -3.68
C LEU A 58 -12.16 9.27 -3.13
N CYS A 59 -13.38 9.35 -2.59
CA CYS A 59 -13.74 10.51 -1.78
C CYS A 59 -12.95 10.52 -0.47
N VAL A 60 -12.79 11.70 0.14
CA VAL A 60 -11.97 11.86 1.36
C VAL A 60 -12.41 10.93 2.50
N LYS A 61 -13.71 10.64 2.63
CA LYS A 61 -14.22 9.68 3.62
C LYS A 61 -13.71 8.26 3.34
N CYS A 62 -13.91 7.77 2.11
CA CYS A 62 -13.50 6.43 1.71
C CYS A 62 -11.97 6.27 1.73
N HIS A 63 -11.23 7.30 1.32
CA HIS A 63 -9.78 7.35 1.42
C HIS A 63 -9.32 7.19 2.87
N LYS A 64 -9.89 7.97 3.81
CA LYS A 64 -9.55 7.86 5.25
C LYS A 64 -9.84 6.48 5.84
N GLU A 65 -10.96 5.86 5.47
CA GLU A 65 -11.29 4.49 5.88
C GLU A 65 -10.22 3.52 5.38
N LYS A 66 -9.89 3.59 4.09
CA LYS A 66 -8.88 2.73 3.47
C LYS A 66 -7.50 2.93 4.08
N THR A 67 -7.08 4.18 4.33
CA THR A 67 -5.79 4.46 5.00
C THR A 67 -5.68 3.74 6.35
N LYS A 68 -6.75 3.67 7.14
CA LYS A 68 -6.75 2.94 8.42
C LYS A 68 -6.58 1.43 8.20
N GLU A 69 -7.29 0.87 7.24
CA GLU A 69 -7.17 -0.55 6.87
C GLU A 69 -5.76 -0.88 6.36
N ASP A 70 -5.20 -0.04 5.52
CA ASP A 70 -3.87 -0.22 4.94
C ASP A 70 -2.78 -0.16 6.02
N VAL A 71 -2.86 0.79 6.96
CA VAL A 71 -1.92 0.89 8.08
C VAL A 71 -1.88 -0.41 8.87
N ASN A 72 -3.05 -1.01 9.13
CA ASN A 72 -3.13 -2.29 9.86
C ASN A 72 -2.47 -3.43 9.06
N LYS A 73 -2.80 -3.55 7.76
CA LYS A 73 -2.22 -4.57 6.88
C LYS A 73 -0.70 -4.42 6.72
N ILE A 74 -0.21 -3.19 6.61
CA ILE A 74 1.23 -2.88 6.55
C ILE A 74 1.91 -3.28 7.85
N ALA A 75 1.32 -2.95 9.00
CA ALA A 75 1.87 -3.34 10.30
C ALA A 75 1.93 -4.86 10.47
N GLU A 76 0.91 -5.58 10.00
CA GLU A 76 0.86 -7.04 10.00
C GLU A 76 1.95 -7.65 9.12
N LYS A 77 2.04 -7.28 7.84
CA LYS A 77 3.09 -7.77 6.93
C LYS A 77 4.50 -7.50 7.47
N ARG A 78 4.71 -6.36 8.13
CA ARG A 78 6.00 -6.02 8.77
C ARG A 78 6.33 -6.93 9.95
N ARG A 79 5.34 -7.36 10.74
CA ARG A 79 5.56 -8.32 11.83
C ARG A 79 5.92 -9.69 11.27
N GLU A 80 5.17 -10.17 10.28
CA GLU A 80 5.42 -11.46 9.64
C GLU A 80 6.81 -11.52 9.00
N GLU A 81 7.20 -10.47 8.26
CA GLU A 81 8.54 -10.42 7.64
C GLU A 81 9.65 -10.38 8.70
N LYS A 82 9.43 -9.67 9.82
CA LYS A 82 10.38 -9.66 10.93
C LYS A 82 10.56 -11.07 11.52
N GLU A 83 9.47 -11.76 11.83
CA GLU A 83 9.50 -13.13 12.38
C GLU A 83 10.17 -14.10 11.42
N ARG A 84 9.89 -13.98 10.12
CA ARG A 84 10.54 -14.76 9.08
C ARG A 84 12.05 -14.54 9.03
N LEU A 85 12.49 -13.28 9.06
CA LEU A 85 13.92 -12.94 9.06
C LEU A 85 14.63 -13.44 10.32
N GLU A 86 14.00 -13.33 11.48
CA GLU A 86 14.51 -13.86 12.75
C GLU A 86 14.65 -15.39 12.69
N ALA A 87 13.68 -16.10 12.11
CA ALA A 87 13.75 -17.54 11.91
C ALA A 87 14.90 -17.96 10.98
N ILE A 88 15.08 -17.24 9.87
CA ILE A 88 16.20 -17.48 8.94
C ILE A 88 17.55 -17.27 9.64
N GLU A 89 17.68 -16.23 10.46
CA GLU A 89 18.92 -15.94 11.17
C GLU A 89 19.22 -16.99 12.24
N LEU A 90 18.20 -17.45 12.98
CA LEU A 90 18.34 -18.52 13.95
C LEU A 90 18.82 -19.83 13.30
N GLU A 91 18.27 -20.16 12.13
CA GLU A 91 18.67 -21.35 11.38
C GLU A 91 20.13 -21.26 10.89
N LYS A 92 20.55 -20.12 10.34
CA LYS A 92 21.96 -19.89 9.98
C LYS A 92 22.89 -20.04 11.18
N LYS A 93 22.51 -19.51 12.34
CA LYS A 93 23.27 -19.64 13.59
C LYS A 93 23.39 -21.10 14.02
N ARG A 94 22.31 -21.88 13.93
CA ARG A 94 22.32 -23.34 14.20
C ARG A 94 23.28 -24.09 13.29
N GLN A 95 23.20 -23.83 11.98
CA GLN A 95 24.11 -24.44 10.99
C GLN A 95 25.57 -24.11 11.28
N ARG A 96 25.87 -22.84 11.60
CA ARG A 96 27.22 -22.42 11.97
C ARG A 96 27.75 -23.14 13.20
N TYR A 97 26.94 -23.31 14.24
CA TYR A 97 27.36 -24.06 15.43
C TYR A 97 27.55 -25.55 15.13
N ALA A 98 26.66 -26.16 14.34
CA ALA A 98 26.80 -27.56 13.94
C ALA A 98 28.14 -27.80 13.22
N GLN A 99 28.45 -26.96 12.22
CA GLN A 99 29.74 -27.01 11.51
C GLN A 99 30.95 -26.81 12.43
N TYR A 100 30.85 -25.88 13.38
CA TYR A 100 31.92 -25.65 14.37
C TYR A 100 32.14 -26.90 15.24
N TRP A 101 31.08 -27.52 15.74
CA TRP A 101 31.19 -28.71 16.58
C TRP A 101 31.67 -29.94 15.79
N GLU A 102 31.25 -30.10 14.54
CA GLU A 102 31.78 -31.13 13.63
C GLU A 102 33.29 -30.95 13.37
N SER A 103 33.78 -29.71 13.27
CA SER A 103 35.21 -29.44 13.04
C SER A 103 36.12 -29.74 14.25
N LEU A 104 35.53 -29.91 15.45
CA LEU A 104 36.24 -30.22 16.69
C LEU A 104 36.20 -31.71 17.05
N ALA A 105 35.41 -32.52 16.34
CA ALA A 105 35.27 -33.97 16.51
C ALA A 105 36.25 -34.71 15.58
#